data_AF-A0A8J8EXL4-F1
#
_entry.id   AF-A0A8J8EXL4-F1
#
_cell.length_a   1.000
_cell.length_b   1.000
_cell.length_c   1.000
_cell.angle_alpha   90.00
_cell.angle_beta   90.00
_cell.angle_gamma   90.00
#
_symmetry.space_group_name_H-M   'P 1'
#
loop_
_entity.id
_entity.type
_entity.pdbx_description
1 polymer ?
#
loop_
_entity_poly.entity_id
_entity_poly.type
_entity_poly.pdbx_seq_one_letter_code
_entity_poly.pdbx_strand_id
1 'polypeptide(L)'
;MRTMEAISSRTSTWDNIIADRFVNELFDSILGSLDPRFHSDYAIRRKHLSKVFNELLQLKTLPIERKEKIINRLVQALPEYPHKVAYIESKLKMLRILEEELPDILVELERLQKYIGLQEIERSLKIDTIKQKNSIGALREAINEVILSTDEDLSPLDIEKYLTLDQALSLLMELYKKSIQGGTIGDFGKYGPYILILLLRTYKVLTGKGDIKELQEDIIEIAPIISKGGDEETLKTVVTLVG
;
A
#
# COMPACT_ATOMS: atom_id res chain seq x y z
N MET A 1 24.97 18.50 23.91
CA MET A 1 23.86 17.60 24.30
C MET A 1 22.47 18.18 24.02
N ARG A 2 22.18 19.48 24.26
CA ARG A 2 20.84 20.07 24.01
C ARG A 2 20.39 20.16 22.53
N THR A 3 21.27 19.93 21.55
CA THR A 3 20.96 20.07 20.11
C THR A 3 20.44 18.78 19.47
N MET A 4 20.92 17.60 19.87
CA MET A 4 20.49 16.31 19.30
C MET A 4 19.06 15.93 19.70
N GLU A 5 18.66 16.21 20.95
CA GLU A 5 17.29 15.95 21.43
C GLU A 5 16.26 16.82 20.71
N ALA A 6 16.60 18.09 20.43
CA ALA A 6 15.72 19.01 19.71
C ALA A 6 15.53 18.59 18.24
N ILE A 7 16.58 18.11 17.58
CA ILE A 7 16.52 17.64 16.17
C ILE A 7 15.72 16.35 16.07
N SER A 8 15.97 15.36 16.94
CA SER A 8 15.22 14.10 16.98
C SER A 8 13.73 14.30 17.32
N SER A 9 13.39 15.26 18.18
CA SER A 9 12.00 15.59 18.46
C SER A 9 11.26 16.20 17.25
N ARG A 10 11.96 16.97 16.41
CA ARG A 10 11.38 17.63 15.23
C ARG A 10 11.21 16.68 14.04
N THR A 11 12.16 15.79 13.77
CA THR A 11 11.99 14.76 12.74
C THR A 11 10.84 13.82 13.06
N SER A 12 10.69 13.43 14.33
CA SER A 12 9.52 12.66 14.79
C SER A 12 8.18 13.42 14.64
N THR A 13 8.21 14.75 14.57
CA THR A 13 7.02 15.58 14.36
C THR A 13 6.58 15.54 12.89
N TRP A 14 7.52 15.68 11.94
CA TRP A 14 7.23 15.56 10.50
C TRP A 14 6.81 14.16 10.10
N ASP A 15 7.47 13.15 10.66
CA ASP A 15 7.14 11.75 10.49
C ASP A 15 5.68 11.45 10.82
N ASN A 16 5.22 11.91 11.98
CA ASN A 16 3.83 11.72 12.41
C ASN A 16 2.85 12.54 11.58
N ILE A 17 3.18 13.81 11.24
CA ILE A 17 2.33 14.63 10.37
C ILE A 17 2.14 13.98 9.00
N ILE A 18 3.22 13.44 8.42
CA ILE A 18 3.18 12.75 7.14
C ILE A 18 2.39 11.46 7.28
N ALA A 19 2.68 10.62 8.28
CA ALA A 19 1.94 9.38 8.49
C ALA A 19 0.44 9.64 8.65
N ASP A 20 0.04 10.54 9.55
CA ASP A 20 -1.34 10.92 9.85
C ASP A 20 -2.07 11.44 8.62
N ARG A 21 -1.40 12.29 7.83
CA ARG A 21 -1.97 12.88 6.62
C ARG A 21 -2.32 11.84 5.56
N PHE A 22 -1.61 10.71 5.53
CA PHE A 22 -1.74 9.69 4.49
C PHE A 22 -2.32 8.35 4.99
N VAL A 23 -2.74 8.23 6.27
CA VAL A 23 -3.30 6.97 6.81
C VAL A 23 -4.48 6.48 5.99
N ASN A 24 -5.38 7.36 5.55
CA ASN A 24 -6.57 6.98 4.79
C ASN A 24 -6.19 6.41 3.41
N GLU A 25 -5.31 7.11 2.71
CA GLU A 25 -4.82 6.75 1.38
C GLU A 25 -4.03 5.45 1.43
N LEU A 26 -3.17 5.28 2.45
CA LEU A 26 -2.44 4.05 2.70
C LEU A 26 -3.39 2.89 2.98
N PHE A 27 -4.40 3.10 3.83
CA PHE A 27 -5.38 2.07 4.17
C PHE A 27 -6.14 1.58 2.93
N ASP A 28 -6.65 2.50 2.11
CA ASP A 28 -7.35 2.17 0.87
C ASP A 28 -6.42 1.42 -0.11
N SER A 29 -5.17 1.85 -0.24
CA SER A 29 -4.15 1.17 -1.05
C SER A 29 -3.82 -0.24 -0.58
N ILE A 30 -3.72 -0.44 0.74
CA ILE A 30 -3.45 -1.74 1.35
C ILE A 30 -4.60 -2.71 1.05
N LEU A 31 -5.84 -2.28 1.29
CA LEU A 31 -7.03 -3.10 1.04
C LEU A 31 -7.15 -3.50 -0.42
N GLY A 32 -6.96 -2.55 -1.32
CA GLY A 32 -6.97 -2.79 -2.76
C GLY A 32 -5.89 -3.73 -3.26
N SER A 33 -4.70 -3.65 -2.67
CA SER A 33 -3.57 -4.53 -2.98
C SER A 33 -3.74 -5.94 -2.43
N LEU A 34 -4.46 -6.07 -1.31
CA LEU A 34 -4.85 -7.33 -0.72
C LEU A 34 -5.94 -8.00 -1.56
N ASP A 35 -7.02 -7.27 -1.83
CA ASP A 35 -8.17 -7.75 -2.59
C ASP A 35 -8.74 -6.63 -3.49
N PRO A 36 -8.69 -6.81 -4.83
CA PRO A 36 -9.18 -5.83 -5.79
C PRO A 36 -10.66 -5.44 -5.64
N ARG A 37 -11.47 -6.26 -4.96
CA ARG A 37 -12.90 -5.99 -4.73
C ARG A 37 -13.13 -4.75 -3.87
N PHE A 38 -12.19 -4.39 -3.00
CA PHE A 38 -12.27 -3.16 -2.21
C PHE A 38 -12.25 -1.89 -3.08
N HIS A 39 -11.82 -1.97 -4.35
CA HIS A 39 -11.87 -0.85 -5.29
C HIS A 39 -13.18 -0.77 -6.08
N SER A 40 -14.12 -1.69 -5.89
CA SER A 40 -15.29 -1.79 -6.78
C SER A 40 -16.28 -0.63 -6.64
N ASP A 41 -16.22 0.15 -5.56
CA ASP A 41 -17.12 1.25 -5.18
C ASP A 41 -17.58 2.17 -6.32
N TYR A 42 -16.65 2.62 -7.16
CA TYR A 42 -16.95 3.63 -8.18
C TYR A 42 -17.89 3.12 -9.28
N ALA A 43 -17.93 1.81 -9.53
CA ALA A 43 -18.86 1.18 -10.46
C ALA A 43 -20.22 0.86 -9.82
N ILE A 44 -20.33 0.85 -8.49
CA ILE A 44 -21.57 0.47 -7.78
C ILE A 44 -22.53 1.66 -7.73
N ARG A 45 -23.22 1.94 -8.84
CA ARG A 45 -24.33 2.91 -8.87
C ARG A 45 -25.67 2.24 -9.16
N ARG A 46 -25.93 1.08 -8.56
CA ARG A 46 -27.16 0.30 -8.75
C ARG A 46 -27.99 0.27 -7.47
N LYS A 47 -29.29 0.61 -7.57
CA LYS A 47 -30.22 0.70 -6.41
C LYS A 47 -30.29 -0.58 -5.56
N HIS A 48 -30.10 -1.76 -6.18
CA HIS A 48 -30.14 -3.06 -5.48
C HIS A 48 -28.81 -3.43 -4.79
N LEU A 49 -27.72 -2.70 -5.05
CA LEU A 49 -26.41 -2.89 -4.41
C LEU A 49 -26.09 -1.79 -3.40
N SER A 50 -27.11 -1.00 -3.02
CA SER A 50 -26.96 0.10 -2.06
C SER A 50 -26.41 -0.37 -0.72
N LYS A 51 -26.81 -1.57 -0.26
CA LYS A 51 -26.28 -2.15 0.98
C LYS A 51 -24.78 -2.35 0.90
N VAL A 52 -24.30 -3.07 -0.11
CA VAL A 52 -22.87 -3.35 -0.29
C VAL A 52 -22.07 -2.06 -0.45
N PHE A 53 -22.58 -1.13 -1.27
CA PHE A 53 -21.97 0.20 -1.41
C PHE A 53 -21.88 0.94 -0.07
N ASN A 54 -22.94 0.90 0.75
CA ASN A 54 -22.93 1.54 2.06
C ASN A 54 -21.91 0.90 3.01
N GLU A 55 -21.72 -0.41 2.96
CA GLU A 55 -20.71 -1.11 3.79
C GLU A 55 -19.27 -0.76 3.35
N LEU A 56 -19.03 -0.62 2.05
CA LEU A 56 -17.74 -0.16 1.54
C LEU A 56 -17.49 1.33 1.80
N LEU A 57 -18.55 2.15 1.78
CA LEU A 57 -18.47 3.51 2.30
C LEU A 57 -18.16 3.53 3.80
N GLN A 58 -18.77 2.65 4.58
CA GLN A 58 -18.49 2.55 6.02
C GLN A 58 -17.01 2.27 6.28
N LEU A 59 -16.37 1.45 5.44
CA LEU A 59 -14.94 1.18 5.48
C LEU A 59 -14.11 2.47 5.33
N LYS A 60 -14.48 3.34 4.37
CA LYS A 60 -13.81 4.63 4.18
C LYS A 60 -14.03 5.58 5.35
N THR A 61 -15.17 5.47 6.03
CA THR A 61 -15.51 6.25 7.22
C THR A 61 -15.08 5.63 8.54
N LEU A 62 -14.32 4.51 8.53
CA LEU A 62 -13.80 3.93 9.76
C LEU A 62 -12.99 4.98 10.54
N PRO A 63 -13.09 5.00 11.89
CA PRO A 63 -12.25 5.85 12.72
C PRO A 63 -10.77 5.61 12.41
N ILE A 64 -9.96 6.68 12.44
CA ILE A 64 -8.53 6.62 12.12
C ILE A 64 -7.83 5.60 13.02
N GLU A 65 -8.16 5.57 14.31
CA GLU A 65 -7.59 4.65 15.30
C GLU A 65 -7.85 3.19 14.94
N ARG A 66 -9.01 2.89 14.35
CA ARG A 66 -9.35 1.54 13.88
C ARG A 66 -8.56 1.18 12.62
N LYS A 67 -8.36 2.13 11.70
CA LYS A 67 -7.52 1.93 10.52
C LYS A 67 -6.07 1.66 10.92
N GLU A 68 -5.52 2.47 11.81
CA GLU A 68 -4.16 2.30 12.33
C GLU A 68 -3.99 0.97 13.05
N LYS A 69 -4.96 0.54 13.87
CA LYS A 69 -4.92 -0.78 14.52
C LYS A 69 -4.77 -1.89 13.48
N ILE A 70 -5.57 -1.85 12.41
CA ILE A 70 -5.51 -2.84 11.33
C ILE A 70 -4.14 -2.77 10.63
N ILE A 71 -3.69 -1.58 10.23
CA ILE A 71 -2.38 -1.39 9.57
C ILE A 71 -1.26 -1.93 10.47
N ASN A 72 -1.26 -1.65 11.76
CA ASN A 72 -0.24 -2.15 12.70
C ASN A 72 -0.26 -3.68 12.79
N ARG A 73 -1.43 -4.34 12.76
CA ARG A 73 -1.50 -5.81 12.67
C ARG A 73 -0.92 -6.32 11.35
N LEU A 74 -1.21 -5.65 10.23
CA LEU A 74 -0.67 -6.03 8.93
C LEU A 74 0.86 -5.84 8.87
N VAL A 75 1.40 -4.80 9.49
CA VAL A 75 2.85 -4.57 9.63
C VAL A 75 3.53 -5.73 10.36
N GLN A 76 2.88 -6.35 11.35
CA GLN A 76 3.41 -7.53 12.05
C GLN A 76 3.48 -8.78 11.17
N ALA A 77 2.73 -8.80 10.06
CA ALA A 77 2.75 -9.87 9.08
C ALA A 77 3.71 -9.60 7.91
N LEU A 78 4.53 -8.54 7.97
CA LEU A 78 5.58 -8.28 6.98
C LEU A 78 6.57 -9.46 6.91
N PRO A 79 7.18 -9.70 5.74
CA PRO A 79 8.16 -10.74 5.55
C PRO A 79 9.44 -10.41 6.33
N GLU A 80 10.04 -11.46 6.90
CA GLU A 80 11.31 -11.38 7.65
C GLU A 80 12.53 -11.19 6.73
N TYR A 81 12.40 -11.52 5.44
CA TYR A 81 13.47 -11.37 4.45
C TYR A 81 12.91 -10.93 3.08
N PRO A 82 13.69 -10.17 2.29
CA PRO A 82 13.27 -9.62 1.00
C PRO A 82 13.25 -10.70 -0.09
N HIS A 83 12.10 -11.35 -0.31
CA HIS A 83 12.00 -12.37 -1.36
C HIS A 83 10.56 -12.52 -1.86
N LYS A 84 10.41 -12.68 -3.18
CA LYS A 84 9.10 -12.84 -3.85
C LYS A 84 8.17 -13.87 -3.18
N VAL A 85 8.68 -15.03 -2.79
CA VAL A 85 7.85 -16.08 -2.13
C VAL A 85 7.38 -15.61 -0.75
N ALA A 86 8.27 -15.00 0.04
CA ALA A 86 7.94 -14.48 1.36
C ALA A 86 6.88 -13.36 1.28
N TYR A 87 6.88 -12.58 0.19
CA TYR A 87 5.89 -11.52 -0.05
C TYR A 87 4.50 -12.11 -0.29
N ILE A 88 4.41 -13.21 -1.05
CA ILE A 88 3.15 -13.90 -1.30
C ILE A 88 2.63 -14.53 0.00
N GLU A 89 3.49 -15.22 0.75
CA GLU A 89 3.12 -15.81 2.04
C GLU A 89 2.64 -14.74 3.04
N SER A 90 3.34 -13.60 3.09
CA SER A 90 2.96 -12.46 3.93
C SER A 90 1.61 -11.88 3.51
N LYS A 91 1.36 -11.73 2.20
CA LYS A 91 0.06 -11.32 1.67
C LYS A 91 -1.06 -12.28 2.11
N LEU A 92 -0.82 -13.60 2.08
CA LEU A 92 -1.80 -14.59 2.55
C LEU A 92 -2.07 -14.48 4.05
N LYS A 93 -1.04 -14.25 4.87
CA LYS A 93 -1.21 -13.98 6.31
C LYS A 93 -2.03 -12.71 6.55
N MET A 94 -1.77 -11.65 5.77
CA MET A 94 -2.47 -10.37 5.84
C MET A 94 -3.95 -10.48 5.43
N LEU A 95 -4.28 -11.33 4.45
CA LEU A 95 -5.68 -11.61 4.10
C LEU A 95 -6.44 -12.21 5.28
N ARG A 96 -5.84 -13.15 6.02
CA ARG A 96 -6.44 -13.72 7.24
C ARG A 96 -6.66 -12.67 8.33
N ILE A 97 -5.74 -11.71 8.47
CA ILE A 97 -5.91 -10.59 9.41
C ILE A 97 -7.13 -9.74 9.03
N LEU A 98 -7.35 -9.49 7.73
CA LEU A 98 -8.56 -8.77 7.29
C LEU A 98 -9.84 -9.58 7.51
N GLU A 99 -9.79 -10.90 7.34
CA GLU A 99 -10.92 -11.79 7.67
C GLU A 99 -11.34 -11.67 9.13
N GLU A 100 -10.39 -11.51 10.03
CA GLU A 100 -10.66 -11.31 11.46
C GLU A 100 -11.13 -9.88 11.79
N GLU A 101 -10.55 -8.85 11.16
CA GLU A 101 -10.84 -7.45 11.51
C GLU A 101 -12.08 -6.87 10.80
N LEU A 102 -12.43 -7.40 9.62
CA LEU A 102 -13.50 -6.91 8.73
C LEU A 102 -14.44 -8.02 8.22
N PRO A 103 -14.92 -8.96 9.07
CA PRO A 103 -15.67 -10.14 8.62
C PRO A 103 -16.96 -9.78 7.86
N ASP A 104 -17.73 -8.81 8.38
CA ASP A 104 -19.00 -8.40 7.78
C ASP A 104 -18.82 -7.81 6.37
N ILE A 105 -17.74 -7.07 6.17
CA ILE A 105 -17.44 -6.39 4.90
C ILE A 105 -17.04 -7.41 3.84
N LEU A 106 -16.25 -8.42 4.20
CA LEU A 106 -15.86 -9.49 3.27
C LEU A 106 -17.07 -10.28 2.79
N VAL A 107 -18.04 -10.58 3.67
CA VAL A 107 -19.30 -11.24 3.28
C VAL A 107 -20.05 -10.41 2.24
N GLU A 108 -20.05 -9.08 2.37
CA GLU A 108 -20.74 -8.20 1.41
C GLU A 108 -19.94 -8.05 0.09
N LEU A 109 -18.60 -8.12 0.13
CA LEU A 109 -17.76 -8.21 -1.07
C LEU A 109 -17.96 -9.52 -1.84
N GLU A 110 -18.17 -10.64 -1.17
CA GLU A 110 -18.53 -11.90 -1.84
C GLU A 110 -19.89 -11.82 -2.52
N ARG A 111 -20.85 -11.12 -1.90
CA ARG A 111 -22.15 -10.87 -2.54
C ARG A 111 -22.00 -9.98 -3.76
N LEU A 112 -21.14 -8.96 -3.71
CA LEU A 112 -20.85 -8.06 -4.81
C LEU A 112 -20.42 -8.80 -6.08
N GLN A 113 -19.55 -9.81 -5.95
CA GLN A 113 -19.04 -10.61 -7.08
C GLN A 113 -20.16 -11.29 -7.88
N LYS A 114 -21.33 -11.52 -7.27
CA LYS A 114 -22.48 -12.13 -7.96
C LYS A 114 -23.18 -11.17 -8.92
N TYR A 115 -22.98 -9.86 -8.76
CA TYR A 115 -23.75 -8.82 -9.45
C TYR A 115 -22.90 -7.88 -10.32
N ILE A 116 -21.59 -7.84 -10.07
CA ILE A 116 -20.65 -6.96 -10.78
C ILE A 116 -19.78 -7.79 -11.71
N GLY A 117 -19.75 -7.41 -12.99
CA GLY A 117 -18.94 -8.08 -13.98
C GLY A 117 -17.46 -7.78 -13.83
N LEU A 118 -16.60 -8.68 -14.34
CA LEU A 118 -15.15 -8.53 -14.32
C LEU A 118 -14.68 -7.16 -14.86
N GLN A 119 -15.25 -6.72 -15.98
CA GLN A 119 -14.92 -5.43 -16.61
C GLN A 119 -15.25 -4.22 -15.72
N GLU A 120 -16.32 -4.29 -14.92
CA GLU A 120 -16.68 -3.23 -13.98
C GLU A 120 -15.67 -3.17 -12.83
N ILE A 121 -15.22 -4.32 -12.33
CA ILE A 121 -14.17 -4.41 -11.31
C ILE A 121 -12.86 -3.84 -11.86
N GLU A 122 -12.42 -4.26 -13.05
CA GLU A 122 -11.20 -3.78 -13.69
C GLU A 122 -11.22 -2.26 -13.91
N ARG A 123 -12.38 -1.71 -14.30
CA ARG A 123 -12.54 -0.26 -14.46
C ARG A 123 -12.39 0.48 -13.15
N SER A 124 -13.05 0.04 -12.08
CA SER A 124 -12.95 0.71 -10.78
C SER A 124 -11.56 0.57 -10.19
N LEU A 125 -10.97 -0.62 -10.28
CA LEU A 125 -9.59 -0.92 -9.91
C LEU A 125 -8.59 0.02 -10.60
N LYS A 126 -8.74 0.24 -11.91
CA LYS A 126 -7.92 1.20 -12.66
C LYS A 126 -8.09 2.63 -12.14
N ILE A 127 -9.33 3.07 -11.90
CA ILE A 127 -9.62 4.42 -11.38
C ILE A 127 -9.01 4.63 -10.00
N ASP A 128 -9.16 3.66 -9.10
CA ASP A 128 -8.65 3.78 -7.73
C ASP A 128 -7.14 3.67 -7.67
N THR A 129 -6.55 2.80 -8.49
CA THR A 129 -5.09 2.72 -8.62
C THR A 129 -4.49 4.04 -9.14
N ILE A 130 -5.17 4.74 -10.06
CA ILE A 130 -4.74 6.07 -10.51
C ILE A 130 -4.76 7.07 -9.35
N LYS A 131 -5.81 7.07 -8.52
CA LYS A 131 -5.88 7.97 -7.35
C LYS A 131 -4.78 7.64 -6.34
N GLN A 132 -4.59 6.37 -6.03
CA GLN A 132 -3.56 5.91 -5.10
C GLN A 132 -2.16 6.32 -5.58
N LYS A 133 -1.87 6.14 -6.87
CA LYS A 133 -0.62 6.63 -7.47
C LYS A 133 -0.44 8.14 -7.26
N ASN A 134 -1.50 8.94 -7.43
CA ASN A 134 -1.43 10.39 -7.22
C ASN A 134 -1.22 10.73 -5.74
N SER A 135 -1.87 10.01 -4.81
CA SER A 135 -1.64 10.17 -3.37
C SER A 135 -0.20 9.84 -2.97
N ILE A 136 0.38 8.77 -3.52
CA ILE A 136 1.80 8.46 -3.35
C ILE A 136 2.70 9.54 -3.94
N GLY A 137 2.32 10.13 -5.08
CA GLY A 137 3.01 11.29 -5.65
C GLY A 137 3.03 12.48 -4.69
N ALA A 138 1.90 12.81 -4.07
CA ALA A 138 1.81 13.88 -3.09
C ALA A 138 2.61 13.58 -1.81
N LEU A 139 2.61 12.32 -1.35
CA LEU A 139 3.46 11.89 -0.23
C LEU A 139 4.94 12.07 -0.57
N ARG A 140 5.34 11.71 -1.79
CA ARG A 140 6.70 11.89 -2.28
C ARG A 140 7.10 13.36 -2.37
N GLU A 141 6.20 14.23 -2.82
CA GLU A 141 6.43 15.69 -2.83
C GLU A 141 6.65 16.21 -1.40
N ALA A 142 5.82 15.80 -0.44
CA ALA A 142 6.00 16.20 0.97
C ALA A 142 7.35 15.74 1.55
N ILE A 143 7.82 14.53 1.21
CA ILE A 143 9.16 14.07 1.61
C ILE A 143 10.26 14.91 0.97
N ASN A 144 10.13 15.26 -0.32
CA ASN A 144 11.10 16.09 -1.01
C ASN A 144 11.15 17.51 -0.45
N GLU A 145 10.02 18.06 -0.02
CA GLU A 145 9.98 19.35 0.69
C GLU A 145 10.79 19.31 1.99
N VAL A 146 10.71 18.23 2.77
CA VAL A 146 11.54 18.03 3.97
C VAL A 146 13.03 18.01 3.60
N ILE A 147 13.42 17.22 2.59
CA ILE A 147 14.82 17.10 2.13
C ILE A 147 15.39 18.45 1.67
N LEU A 148 14.58 19.25 0.95
CA LEU A 148 15.01 20.52 0.34
C LEU A 148 14.89 21.71 1.28
N SER A 149 14.28 21.55 2.46
CA SER A 149 14.09 22.64 3.40
C SER A 149 15.44 23.13 3.93
N THR A 150 15.77 24.39 3.63
CA THR A 150 17.08 25.00 3.97
C THR A 150 17.20 25.41 5.44
N ASP A 151 16.11 25.31 6.21
CA ASP A 151 16.06 25.64 7.64
C ASP A 151 16.33 24.43 8.55
N GLU A 152 16.49 23.23 7.97
CA GLU A 152 16.68 21.98 8.71
C GLU A 152 18.12 21.45 8.58
N ASP A 153 18.88 21.50 9.67
CA ASP A 153 20.11 20.71 9.82
C ASP A 153 19.72 19.22 10.00
N LEU A 154 19.25 18.58 8.92
CA LEU A 154 18.96 17.15 8.92
C LEU A 154 20.25 16.38 9.19
N SER A 155 20.18 15.39 10.07
CA SER A 155 21.33 14.51 10.28
C SER A 155 21.58 13.66 9.02
N PRO A 156 22.82 13.18 8.80
CA PRO A 156 23.08 12.25 7.68
C PRO A 156 22.17 11.02 7.68
N LEU A 157 21.75 10.55 8.86
CA LEU A 157 20.82 9.42 9.02
C LEU A 157 19.40 9.79 8.57
N ASP A 158 18.93 11.00 8.88
CA ASP A 158 17.61 11.48 8.45
C ASP A 158 17.59 11.71 6.94
N ILE A 159 18.68 12.23 6.37
CA ILE A 159 18.84 12.36 4.92
C ILE A 159 18.76 10.99 4.24
N GLU A 160 19.50 9.99 4.76
CA GLU A 160 19.45 8.62 4.24
C GLU A 160 18.03 8.03 4.31
N LYS A 161 17.33 8.25 5.43
CA LYS A 161 15.92 7.88 5.63
C LYS A 161 15.02 8.47 4.56
N TYR A 162 15.02 9.79 4.40
CA TYR A 162 14.12 10.44 3.44
C TYR A 162 14.46 10.11 1.99
N LEU A 163 15.75 9.94 1.64
CA LEU A 163 16.14 9.46 0.31
C LEU A 163 15.67 8.03 0.04
N THR A 164 15.78 7.14 1.03
CA THR A 164 15.29 5.76 0.91
C THR A 164 13.76 5.73 0.77
N LEU A 165 13.05 6.58 1.51
CA LEU A 165 11.60 6.74 1.38
C LEU A 165 11.22 7.29 -0.01
N ASP A 166 11.94 8.28 -0.54
CA ASP A 166 11.71 8.79 -1.91
C ASP A 166 11.88 7.67 -2.95
N GLN A 167 12.90 6.83 -2.80
CA GLN A 167 13.14 5.67 -3.67
C GLN A 167 11.99 4.65 -3.59
N ALA A 168 11.54 4.30 -2.39
CA ALA A 168 10.41 3.41 -2.18
C ALA A 168 9.12 3.95 -2.85
N LEU A 169 8.84 5.24 -2.67
CA LEU A 169 7.66 5.89 -3.26
C LEU A 169 7.75 5.99 -4.78
N SER A 170 8.93 6.29 -5.32
CA SER A 170 9.18 6.27 -6.76
C SER A 170 8.93 4.88 -7.35
N LEU A 171 9.40 3.83 -6.67
CA LEU A 171 9.19 2.44 -7.07
C LEU A 171 7.70 2.06 -7.01
N LEU A 172 6.99 2.45 -5.95
CA LEU A 172 5.53 2.30 -5.82
C LEU A 172 4.77 2.96 -6.98
N MET A 173 5.13 4.19 -7.35
CA MET A 173 4.50 4.90 -8.46
C MET A 173 4.66 4.15 -9.79
N GLU A 174 5.82 3.53 -10.03
CA GLU A 174 6.07 2.76 -11.25
C GLU A 174 5.35 1.40 -11.21
N LEU A 175 5.25 0.72 -10.07
CA LEU A 175 4.41 -0.48 -9.92
C LEU A 175 2.93 -0.20 -10.21
N TYR A 176 2.40 0.91 -9.69
CA TYR A 176 1.03 1.34 -10.00
C TYR A 176 0.85 1.62 -11.48
N LYS A 177 1.80 2.32 -12.11
CA LYS A 177 1.76 2.58 -13.55
C LYS A 177 1.76 1.28 -14.37
N LYS A 178 2.59 0.30 -14.02
CA LYS A 178 2.61 -1.01 -14.69
C LYS A 178 1.27 -1.75 -14.52
N SER A 179 0.69 -1.71 -13.33
CA SER A 179 -0.62 -2.30 -13.05
C SER A 179 -1.73 -1.66 -13.89
N ILE A 180 -1.71 -0.32 -14.03
CA ILE A 180 -2.66 0.45 -14.85
C ILE A 180 -2.49 0.17 -16.36
N GLN A 181 -1.25 -0.01 -16.82
CA GLN A 181 -0.92 -0.26 -18.23
C GLN A 181 -1.45 -1.61 -18.71
N GLY A 182 -1.30 -2.66 -17.91
CA GLY A 182 -1.90 -3.95 -18.21
C GLY A 182 -3.43 -3.91 -18.05
N GLY A 183 -3.90 -3.32 -16.95
CA GLY A 183 -5.31 -2.98 -16.75
C GLY A 183 -6.24 -4.16 -16.49
N THR A 184 -5.72 -5.39 -16.40
CA THR A 184 -6.47 -6.59 -16.04
C THR A 184 -6.29 -6.95 -14.58
N ILE A 185 -7.23 -7.69 -13.98
CA ILE A 185 -7.07 -8.19 -12.60
C ILE A 185 -5.76 -8.97 -12.44
N GLY A 186 -5.32 -9.70 -13.47
CA GLY A 186 -4.05 -10.42 -13.46
C GLY A 186 -2.85 -9.50 -13.27
N ASP A 187 -2.86 -8.32 -13.89
CA ASP A 187 -1.77 -7.34 -13.76
C ASP A 187 -1.74 -6.71 -12.37
N PHE A 188 -2.91 -6.35 -11.81
CA PHE A 188 -2.99 -5.87 -10.44
C PHE A 188 -2.59 -6.96 -9.43
N GLY A 189 -2.94 -8.22 -9.70
CA GLY A 189 -2.52 -9.38 -8.91
C GLY A 189 -1.01 -9.63 -8.97
N LYS A 190 -0.39 -9.45 -10.16
CA LYS A 190 1.05 -9.60 -10.38
C LYS A 190 1.86 -8.64 -9.52
N TYR A 191 1.44 -7.38 -9.43
CA TYR A 191 2.19 -6.35 -8.71
C TYR A 191 1.72 -6.13 -7.26
N GLY A 192 0.52 -6.60 -6.92
CA GLY A 192 -0.13 -6.39 -5.62
C GLY A 192 0.73 -6.77 -4.41
N PRO A 193 1.40 -7.93 -4.36
CA PRO A 193 2.29 -8.27 -3.24
C PRO A 193 3.41 -7.25 -3.03
N TYR A 194 4.08 -6.80 -4.10
CA TYR A 194 5.18 -5.84 -3.99
C TYR A 194 4.70 -4.46 -3.56
N ILE A 195 3.55 -4.01 -4.11
CA ILE A 195 2.91 -2.76 -3.71
C ILE A 195 2.59 -2.81 -2.21
N LEU A 196 1.96 -3.90 -1.75
CA LEU A 196 1.58 -4.10 -0.36
C LEU A 196 2.79 -4.06 0.59
N ILE A 197 3.87 -4.78 0.27
CA ILE A 197 5.08 -4.79 1.09
C ILE A 197 5.70 -3.40 1.16
N LEU A 198 5.88 -2.72 0.02
CA LEU A 198 6.47 -1.38 0.01
C LEU A 198 5.61 -0.37 0.78
N LEU A 199 4.28 -0.40 0.64
CA LEU A 199 3.39 0.48 1.39
C LEU A 199 3.54 0.29 2.90
N LEU A 200 3.46 -0.95 3.37
CA LEU A 200 3.52 -1.28 4.79
C LEU A 200 4.91 -1.02 5.38
N ARG A 201 5.99 -1.32 4.65
CA ARG A 201 7.37 -1.05 5.08
C ARG A 201 7.66 0.44 5.12
N THR A 202 7.19 1.19 4.11
CA THR A 202 7.27 2.67 4.09
C THR A 202 6.56 3.27 5.29
N TYR A 203 5.33 2.82 5.59
CA TYR A 203 4.57 3.25 6.77
C TYR A 203 5.30 2.91 8.08
N LYS A 204 5.86 1.69 8.20
CA LYS A 204 6.63 1.25 9.37
C LYS A 204 7.85 2.15 9.62
N VAL A 205 8.57 2.54 8.56
CA VAL A 205 9.73 3.46 8.65
C VAL A 205 9.29 4.88 8.99
N LEU A 206 8.23 5.40 8.35
CA LEU A 206 7.68 6.74 8.64
C LEU A 206 7.25 6.85 10.11
N THR A 207 6.58 5.84 10.66
CA THR A 207 6.12 5.84 12.06
C THR A 207 7.24 5.54 13.08
N GLY A 208 8.50 5.47 12.65
CA GLY A 208 9.65 5.21 13.53
C GLY A 208 9.71 3.81 14.14
N LYS A 209 8.91 2.86 13.62
CA LYS A 209 8.82 1.47 14.11
C LYS A 209 9.63 0.48 13.25
N GLY A 210 10.29 0.96 12.20
CA GLY A 210 10.94 0.13 11.19
C GLY A 210 12.41 0.44 11.01
N ASP A 211 13.18 -0.59 10.65
CA ASP A 211 14.55 -0.43 10.20
C ASP A 211 14.56 0.00 8.72
N ILE A 212 15.29 1.07 8.43
CA ILE A 212 15.50 1.56 7.07
C ILE A 212 16.14 0.49 6.17
N LYS A 213 16.97 -0.40 6.72
CA LYS A 213 17.65 -1.46 5.97
C LYS A 213 16.66 -2.46 5.38
N GLU A 214 15.62 -2.82 6.12
CA GLU A 214 14.55 -3.70 5.62
C GLU A 214 13.89 -3.09 4.36
N LEU A 215 13.70 -1.76 4.36
CA LEU A 215 13.13 -1.05 3.22
C LEU A 215 14.10 -1.01 2.03
N GLN A 216 15.39 -0.76 2.28
CA GLN A 216 16.43 -0.80 1.24
C GLN A 216 16.51 -2.18 0.59
N GLU A 217 16.47 -3.23 1.39
CA GLU A 217 16.44 -4.63 0.96
C GLU A 217 15.23 -4.94 0.08
N ASP A 218 14.03 -4.51 0.48
CA ASP A 218 12.82 -4.68 -0.33
C ASP A 218 12.91 -3.89 -1.65
N ILE A 219 13.48 -2.68 -1.66
CA ILE A 219 13.71 -1.91 -2.89
C ILE A 219 14.63 -2.66 -3.86
N ILE A 220 15.73 -3.25 -3.36
CA ILE A 220 16.71 -3.99 -4.16
C ILE A 220 16.06 -5.23 -4.81
N GLU A 221 15.24 -5.97 -4.06
CA GLU A 221 14.53 -7.15 -4.56
C GLU A 221 13.45 -6.79 -5.60
N ILE A 222 12.76 -5.66 -5.42
CA ILE A 222 11.60 -5.30 -6.24
C ILE A 222 12.00 -4.52 -7.51
N ALA A 223 13.03 -3.68 -7.47
CA ALA A 223 13.44 -2.85 -8.62
C ALA A 223 13.71 -3.63 -9.94
N PRO A 224 14.31 -4.85 -9.91
CA PRO A 224 14.48 -5.69 -11.09
C PRO A 224 13.17 -6.10 -11.77
N ILE A 225 12.07 -6.24 -11.02
CA ILE A 225 10.77 -6.73 -11.49
C ILE A 225 10.10 -5.74 -12.46
N ILE A 226 10.46 -4.47 -12.35
CA ILE A 226 9.97 -3.38 -13.20
C ILE A 226 10.84 -3.22 -14.45
N SER A 227 12.15 -3.41 -14.30
CA SER A 227 13.16 -3.14 -15.33
C SER A 227 13.36 -4.32 -16.30
N LYS A 228 13.22 -5.56 -15.83
CA LYS A 228 13.11 -6.76 -16.68
C LYS A 228 11.64 -7.13 -16.70
N GLY A 229 10.96 -7.01 -17.84
CA GLY A 229 9.54 -7.39 -17.98
C GLY A 229 9.28 -8.74 -17.31
N GLY A 230 8.64 -8.70 -16.13
CA GLY A 230 8.72 -9.80 -15.16
C GLY A 230 8.36 -11.15 -15.75
N ASP A 231 9.29 -12.09 -15.55
CA ASP A 231 9.34 -13.47 -16.02
C ASP A 231 7.96 -14.15 -16.12
N GLU A 232 7.57 -14.43 -17.36
CA GLU A 232 6.26 -14.95 -17.78
C GLU A 232 6.01 -16.37 -17.25
N GLU A 233 7.09 -17.10 -16.94
CA GLU A 233 7.06 -18.48 -16.48
C GLU A 233 6.62 -18.60 -15.01
N THR A 234 7.00 -17.65 -14.14
CA THR A 234 6.54 -17.65 -12.74
C THR A 234 5.09 -17.19 -12.58
N LEU A 235 4.56 -16.41 -13.53
CA LEU A 235 3.15 -15.96 -13.52
C LEU A 235 2.17 -17.13 -13.71
N LYS A 236 2.56 -18.13 -14.51
CA LYS A 236 1.81 -19.37 -14.63
C LYS A 236 1.70 -20.10 -13.29
N THR A 237 2.76 -20.08 -12.47
CA THR A 237 2.75 -20.69 -11.14
C THR A 237 1.87 -19.96 -10.14
N VAL A 238 1.79 -18.62 -10.22
CA VAL A 238 0.94 -17.80 -9.34
C VAL A 238 -0.54 -17.97 -9.68
N VAL A 239 -0.91 -18.03 -10.96
CA VAL A 239 -2.29 -18.31 -11.39
C VAL A 239 -2.76 -19.70 -10.94
N THR A 240 -1.85 -20.69 -10.88
CA THR A 240 -2.20 -22.03 -10.37
C THR A 240 -2.29 -22.14 -8.85
N LEU A 241 -1.79 -21.18 -8.08
CA LEU A 241 -1.88 -21.19 -6.60
C LEU A 241 -3.08 -20.40 -6.07
N VAL A 242 -3.67 -19.55 -6.91
CA VAL A 242 -4.84 -18.72 -6.58
C VAL A 242 -6.09 -19.21 -7.35
N GLY A 243 -5.97 -20.33 -8.08
CA GLY A 243 -7.05 -21.04 -8.78
C GLY A 243 -7.36 -22.38 -8.14
#